data_AF-A0A2D8ATS5-F1
#
_entry.id   AF-A0A2D8ATS5-F1
#
_cell.length_a   1.000
_cell.length_b   1.000
_cell.length_c   1.000
_cell.angle_alpha   90.00
_cell.angle_beta   90.00
_cell.angle_gamma   90.00
#
_symmetry.space_group_name_H-M   'P 1'
#
loop_
_entity.id
_entity.type
_entity.pdbx_description
1 polymer ?
#
loop_
_entity_poly.entity_id
_entity_poly.type
_entity_poly.pdbx_seq_one_letter_code
_entity_poly.pdbx_strand_id
1 'polypeptide(L)'
;MKNLEFIAEELFNKIRGRFPSITIGDEEGKVTDQPKLARFFDFQYKEGSKSLGSVSVTLTDESVQVMYNTDFVAKEDTATRNSWYNFLKELRMFAKKRLLNFDTRNINKSNLDKRDYQFLAKQRSGEEQMNEAKLYGTSRKSYQDIGTARVTIEHTKPVNHELAAGRTQHIGSLFIESSEGERFRYPFRHLNGARAMARHVSEGGKPHDDFGKYITGLSEELANLRKFKTYMSRSAVMAEGLSIYTDAVIERIDTIKNTVQKLQRESHYNEAIDTFETAILEDVPTDVAENWIDQLTIRQFNEELQDVFPYIYKLISEKTKAEELGPDDLAEDRVDEIAPMILGLLGIAGAG
;
A
#
# COMPACT_ATOMS: atom_id res chain seq x y z
N MET A 1 11.67 17.85 -26.90
CA MET A 1 10.81 18.63 -25.98
C MET A 1 9.39 18.54 -26.48
N LYS A 2 8.41 18.23 -25.63
CA LYS A 2 6.99 18.27 -26.02
C LYS A 2 6.60 19.74 -26.19
N ASN A 3 5.94 20.10 -27.30
CA ASN A 3 5.53 21.48 -27.53
C ASN A 3 4.26 21.79 -26.72
N LEU A 4 4.41 22.09 -25.44
CA LEU A 4 3.28 22.35 -24.54
C LEU A 4 2.37 23.47 -24.97
N GLU A 5 2.90 24.48 -25.65
CA GLU A 5 2.09 25.59 -26.16
C GLU A 5 1.08 25.10 -27.20
N PHE A 6 1.52 24.23 -28.10
CA PHE A 6 0.65 23.61 -29.09
C PHE A 6 -0.38 22.68 -28.42
N ILE A 7 0.05 21.90 -27.43
CA ILE A 7 -0.85 21.00 -26.69
C ILE A 7 -1.92 21.78 -25.92
N ALA A 8 -1.54 22.89 -25.29
CA ALA A 8 -2.44 23.76 -24.56
C ALA A 8 -3.49 24.40 -25.48
N GLU A 9 -3.07 24.88 -26.66
CA GLU A 9 -3.97 25.44 -27.66
C GLU A 9 -4.95 24.39 -28.22
N GLU A 10 -4.49 23.18 -28.51
CA GLU A 10 -5.36 22.09 -28.96
C GLU A 10 -6.34 21.63 -27.86
N LEU A 11 -5.88 21.57 -26.60
CA LEU A 11 -6.73 21.23 -25.46
C LEU A 11 -7.81 22.30 -25.24
N PHE A 12 -7.42 23.58 -25.31
CA PHE A 12 -8.33 24.71 -25.25
C PHE A 12 -9.42 24.59 -26.32
N ASN A 13 -9.03 24.41 -27.59
CA ASN A 13 -9.98 24.31 -28.70
C ASN A 13 -10.94 23.13 -28.52
N LYS A 14 -10.43 22.00 -28.02
CA LYS A 14 -11.26 20.82 -27.75
C LYS A 14 -12.30 21.06 -26.65
N ILE A 15 -11.90 21.70 -25.54
CA ILE A 15 -12.80 21.98 -24.42
C ILE A 15 -13.80 23.08 -24.82
N ARG A 16 -13.33 24.17 -25.42
CA ARG A 16 -14.17 25.30 -25.87
C ARG A 16 -15.22 24.88 -26.89
N GLY A 17 -14.90 23.93 -27.77
CA GLY A 17 -15.86 23.39 -28.75
C GLY A 17 -17.09 22.75 -28.12
N ARG A 18 -16.98 22.26 -26.87
CA ARG A 18 -18.09 21.66 -26.12
C ARG A 18 -18.63 22.57 -25.02
N PHE A 19 -17.78 23.42 -24.43
CA PHE A 19 -18.10 24.30 -23.32
C PHE A 19 -17.65 25.74 -23.66
N PRO A 20 -18.57 26.61 -24.14
CA PRO A 20 -18.22 27.95 -24.60
C PRO A 20 -17.63 28.86 -23.52
N SER A 21 -18.04 28.67 -22.27
CA SER A 21 -17.57 29.40 -21.11
C SER A 21 -16.45 28.63 -20.41
N ILE A 22 -15.21 28.93 -20.83
CA ILE A 22 -13.99 28.37 -20.26
C ILE A 22 -13.10 29.51 -19.74
N THR A 23 -12.61 29.35 -18.51
CA THR A 23 -11.61 30.22 -17.90
C THR A 23 -10.27 29.50 -17.96
N ILE A 24 -9.23 30.18 -18.42
CA ILE A 24 -7.90 29.60 -18.52
C ILE A 24 -6.89 30.34 -17.64
N GLY A 25 -5.94 29.59 -17.08
CA GLY A 25 -4.88 30.12 -16.23
C GLY A 25 -3.50 29.67 -16.70
N ASP A 26 -2.49 30.51 -16.49
CA ASP A 26 -1.10 30.22 -16.83
C ASP A 26 -0.40 29.30 -15.80
N GLU A 27 0.90 29.10 -15.94
CA GLU A 27 1.72 28.28 -15.03
C GLU A 27 1.77 28.82 -13.59
N GLU A 28 1.67 30.15 -13.43
CA GLU A 28 1.64 30.82 -12.13
C GLU A 28 0.24 30.81 -11.48
N GLY A 29 -0.77 30.27 -12.18
CA GLY A 29 -2.15 30.27 -11.73
C GLY A 29 -2.84 31.62 -11.87
N LYS A 30 -2.34 32.51 -12.73
CA LYS A 30 -3.03 33.77 -13.08
C LYS A 30 -3.95 33.52 -14.28
N VAL A 31 -5.15 34.07 -14.22
CA VAL A 31 -6.09 34.05 -15.34
C VAL A 31 -5.43 34.75 -16.54
N THR A 32 -5.49 34.11 -17.70
CA THR A 32 -4.89 34.59 -18.94
C THR A 32 -5.90 34.46 -20.09
N ASP A 33 -5.71 35.25 -21.14
CA ASP A 33 -6.49 35.14 -22.38
C ASP A 33 -5.71 34.43 -23.49
N GLN A 34 -4.49 33.96 -23.20
CA GLN A 34 -3.60 33.32 -24.18
C GLN A 34 -3.66 31.79 -24.08
N PRO A 35 -4.31 31.08 -25.03
CA PRO A 35 -4.47 29.62 -24.96
C PRO A 35 -3.16 28.83 -24.95
N LYS A 36 -2.11 29.37 -25.57
CA LYS A 36 -0.78 28.73 -25.64
C LYS A 36 -0.09 28.64 -24.28
N LEU A 37 -0.31 29.64 -23.43
CA LEU A 37 0.26 29.68 -22.08
C LEU A 37 -0.64 29.00 -21.05
N ALA A 38 -1.83 28.54 -21.45
CA ALA A 38 -2.77 27.92 -20.54
C ALA A 38 -2.23 26.60 -19.98
N ARG A 39 -2.36 26.45 -18.67
CA ARG A 39 -2.07 25.25 -17.90
C ARG A 39 -3.26 24.80 -17.06
N PHE A 40 -4.20 25.70 -16.79
CA PHE A 40 -5.47 25.42 -16.13
C PHE A 40 -6.63 25.75 -17.07
N PHE A 41 -7.65 24.91 -17.04
CA PHE A 41 -8.83 25.00 -17.90
C PHE A 41 -10.07 24.69 -17.07
N ASP A 42 -10.80 25.72 -16.70
CA ASP A 42 -11.94 25.62 -15.80
C ASP A 42 -13.22 25.97 -16.54
N PHE A 43 -14.21 25.09 -16.43
CA PHE A 43 -15.48 25.24 -17.12
C PHE A 43 -16.59 24.53 -16.36
N GLN A 44 -17.82 24.94 -16.61
CA GLN A 44 -18.99 24.20 -16.15
C GLN A 44 -19.34 23.11 -17.15
N TYR A 45 -19.37 21.86 -16.68
CA TYR A 45 -19.87 20.74 -17.45
C TYR A 45 -21.39 20.83 -17.52
N LYS A 46 -21.90 21.02 -18.74
CA LYS A 46 -23.34 21.12 -19.03
C LYS A 46 -23.73 20.05 -20.03
N GLU A 47 -24.90 19.45 -19.82
CA GLU A 47 -25.55 18.57 -20.78
C GLU A 47 -26.91 19.20 -21.13
N GLY A 48 -27.09 19.64 -22.39
CA GLY A 48 -28.25 20.43 -22.80
C GLY A 48 -28.31 21.78 -22.05
N SER A 49 -29.44 22.06 -21.39
CA SER A 49 -29.64 23.28 -20.58
C SER A 49 -29.22 23.12 -19.12
N LYS A 50 -28.87 21.91 -18.67
CA LYS A 50 -28.59 21.60 -17.26
C LYS A 50 -27.09 21.68 -16.99
N SER A 51 -26.71 22.51 -16.02
CA SER A 51 -25.35 22.56 -15.49
C SER A 51 -25.18 21.50 -14.41
N LEU A 52 -24.24 20.58 -14.62
CA LEU A 52 -24.04 19.43 -13.73
C LEU A 52 -22.98 19.74 -12.67
N GLY A 53 -21.88 20.39 -13.05
CA GLY A 53 -20.85 20.78 -12.08
C GLY A 53 -19.65 21.47 -12.70
N SER A 54 -18.76 22.00 -11.86
CA SER A 54 -17.50 22.59 -12.30
C SER A 54 -16.45 21.50 -12.52
N VAL A 55 -15.72 21.62 -13.61
CA VAL A 55 -14.61 20.74 -13.98
C VAL A 55 -13.38 21.59 -14.23
N SER A 56 -12.26 21.18 -13.65
CA SER A 56 -10.96 21.80 -13.86
C SER A 56 -10.03 20.79 -14.51
N VAL A 57 -9.37 21.19 -15.60
CA VAL A 57 -8.36 20.37 -16.27
C VAL A 57 -7.02 21.06 -16.13
N THR A 58 -6.03 20.32 -15.61
CA THR A 58 -4.65 20.77 -15.47
C THR A 58 -3.78 20.07 -16.51
N LEU A 59 -2.96 20.84 -17.23
CA LEU A 59 -2.00 20.35 -18.22
C LEU A 59 -0.57 20.58 -17.72
N THR A 60 0.23 19.53 -17.75
CA THR A 60 1.66 19.54 -17.44
C THR A 60 2.46 18.82 -18.54
N ASP A 61 3.78 18.87 -18.44
CA ASP A 61 4.73 18.21 -19.36
C ASP A 61 4.58 16.68 -19.35
N GLU A 62 4.05 16.14 -18.26
CA GLU A 62 3.95 14.70 -18.01
C GLU A 62 2.52 14.20 -18.01
N SER A 63 1.53 15.03 -17.63
CA SER A 63 0.16 14.57 -17.40
C SER A 63 -0.93 15.59 -17.76
N VAL A 64 -2.11 15.07 -18.06
CA VAL A 64 -3.38 15.78 -18.07
C VAL A 64 -4.20 15.28 -16.89
N GLN A 65 -4.51 16.16 -15.95
CA GLN A 65 -5.26 15.83 -14.75
C GLN A 65 -6.63 16.49 -14.78
N VAL A 66 -7.70 15.70 -14.57
CA VAL A 66 -9.08 16.19 -14.51
C VAL A 66 -9.55 16.17 -13.07
N MET A 67 -9.96 17.33 -12.58
CA MET A 67 -10.52 17.54 -11.26
C MET A 67 -12.00 17.85 -11.39
N TYR A 68 -12.82 17.15 -10.62
CA TYR A 68 -14.27 17.28 -10.67
C TYR A 68 -14.91 17.03 -9.30
N ASN A 69 -16.15 17.47 -9.09
CA ASN A 69 -16.83 17.32 -7.79
C ASN A 69 -17.47 15.93 -7.59
N THR A 70 -17.53 15.44 -6.36
CA THR A 70 -17.91 14.06 -6.01
C THR A 70 -19.31 13.67 -6.47
N ASP A 71 -20.23 14.63 -6.57
CA ASP A 71 -21.64 14.31 -6.60
C ASP A 71 -22.38 14.57 -7.92
N PHE A 72 -21.74 15.11 -8.97
CA PHE A 72 -22.51 15.58 -10.14
C PHE A 72 -22.91 14.51 -11.16
N VAL A 73 -22.43 13.26 -11.03
CA VAL A 73 -22.72 12.18 -12.00
C VAL A 73 -23.38 10.96 -11.35
N ALA A 74 -23.25 10.78 -10.03
CA ALA A 74 -23.73 9.59 -9.33
C ALA A 74 -25.27 9.49 -9.27
N LYS A 75 -25.98 10.63 -9.28
CA LYS A 75 -27.46 10.71 -9.19
C LYS A 75 -28.15 11.01 -10.53
N GLU A 76 -27.39 11.08 -11.62
CA GLU A 76 -27.91 11.44 -12.94
C GLU A 76 -28.31 10.21 -13.78
N ASP A 77 -29.11 10.46 -14.81
CA ASP A 77 -29.59 9.41 -15.72
C ASP A 77 -28.44 8.75 -16.51
N THR A 78 -28.71 7.57 -17.04
CA THR A 78 -27.69 6.75 -17.70
C THR A 78 -27.09 7.43 -18.93
N ALA A 79 -27.83 8.28 -19.65
CA ALA A 79 -27.31 8.98 -20.82
C ALA A 79 -26.27 10.05 -20.41
N THR A 80 -26.57 10.83 -19.37
CA THR A 80 -25.65 11.83 -18.81
C THR A 80 -24.36 11.19 -18.27
N ARG A 81 -24.49 10.06 -17.56
CA ARG A 81 -23.33 9.29 -17.07
C ARG A 81 -22.44 8.83 -18.23
N ASN A 82 -23.04 8.27 -19.29
CA ASN A 82 -22.30 7.85 -20.47
C ASN A 82 -21.60 9.02 -21.18
N SER A 83 -22.26 10.18 -21.26
CA SER A 83 -21.70 11.41 -21.85
C SER A 83 -20.45 11.90 -21.10
N TRP A 84 -20.49 11.83 -19.76
CA TRP A 84 -19.35 12.13 -18.90
C TRP A 84 -18.19 11.15 -19.09
N TYR A 85 -18.47 9.84 -19.06
CA TYR A 85 -17.42 8.83 -19.26
C TYR A 85 -16.79 8.90 -20.65
N ASN A 86 -17.58 9.21 -21.67
CA ASN A 86 -17.08 9.45 -23.03
C ASN A 86 -16.16 10.68 -23.08
N PHE A 87 -16.54 11.78 -22.40
CA PHE A 87 -15.69 12.96 -22.28
C PHE A 87 -14.35 12.63 -21.61
N LEU A 88 -14.35 11.90 -20.49
CA LEU A 88 -13.11 11.45 -19.83
C LEU A 88 -12.27 10.54 -20.73
N LYS A 89 -12.91 9.63 -21.48
CA LYS A 89 -12.24 8.76 -22.44
C LYS A 89 -11.57 9.56 -23.57
N GLU A 90 -12.21 10.60 -24.07
CA GLU A 90 -11.64 11.49 -25.08
C GLU A 90 -10.42 12.26 -24.55
N LEU A 91 -10.48 12.78 -23.32
CA LEU A 91 -9.33 13.44 -22.70
C LEU A 91 -8.18 12.45 -22.44
N ARG A 92 -8.48 11.22 -22.02
CA ARG A 92 -7.48 10.16 -21.90
C ARG A 92 -6.82 9.84 -23.25
N MET A 93 -7.59 9.74 -24.33
CA MET A 93 -7.03 9.55 -25.68
C MET A 93 -6.20 10.74 -26.13
N PHE A 94 -6.63 11.97 -25.82
CA PHE A 94 -5.88 13.19 -26.10
C PHE A 94 -4.52 13.20 -25.40
N ALA A 95 -4.46 12.82 -24.12
CA ALA A 95 -3.23 12.70 -23.35
C ALA A 95 -2.31 11.60 -23.91
N LYS A 96 -2.86 10.39 -24.15
CA LYS A 96 -2.11 9.25 -24.67
C LYS A 96 -1.47 9.53 -26.04
N LYS A 97 -2.18 10.21 -26.96
CA LYS A 97 -1.64 10.61 -28.27
C LYS A 97 -0.41 11.53 -28.17
N ARG A 98 -0.27 12.24 -27.05
CA ARG A 98 0.82 13.18 -26.79
C ARG A 98 1.82 12.66 -25.75
N LEU A 99 1.78 11.36 -25.46
CA LEU A 99 2.63 10.70 -24.47
C LEU A 99 2.54 11.36 -23.09
N LEU A 100 1.33 11.77 -22.70
CA LEU A 100 1.00 12.31 -21.38
C LEU A 100 0.21 11.26 -20.59
N ASN A 101 0.47 11.19 -19.28
CA ASN A 101 -0.33 10.45 -18.32
C ASN A 101 -1.71 11.10 -18.17
N PHE A 102 -2.71 10.33 -17.75
CA PHE A 102 -4.07 10.83 -17.56
C PHE A 102 -4.61 10.40 -16.22
N ASP A 103 -4.90 11.39 -15.37
CA ASP A 103 -5.39 11.17 -14.02
C ASP A 103 -6.71 11.89 -13.78
N THR A 104 -7.57 11.26 -12.99
CA THR A 104 -8.83 11.86 -12.53
C THR A 104 -8.81 11.96 -11.01
N ARG A 105 -9.05 13.15 -10.47
CA ARG A 105 -9.14 13.41 -9.04
C ARG A 105 -10.49 14.00 -8.69
N ASN A 106 -11.04 13.52 -7.59
CA ASN A 106 -12.30 14.01 -7.06
C ASN A 106 -12.03 15.07 -5.99
N ILE A 107 -12.74 16.20 -6.02
CA ILE A 107 -12.54 17.34 -5.09
C ILE A 107 -13.88 17.76 -4.50
N ASN A 108 -13.92 17.96 -3.18
CA ASN A 108 -15.13 18.37 -2.44
C ASN A 108 -15.48 19.88 -2.55
N LYS A 109 -14.95 20.63 -3.52
CA LYS A 109 -15.15 22.09 -3.65
C LYS A 109 -15.64 22.46 -5.05
N SER A 110 -16.67 23.31 -5.13
CA SER A 110 -17.42 23.61 -6.35
C SER A 110 -16.78 24.64 -7.27
N ASN A 111 -15.83 25.46 -6.81
CA ASN A 111 -15.07 26.42 -7.61
C ASN A 111 -13.65 26.56 -7.04
N LEU A 112 -12.64 26.65 -7.93
CA LEU A 112 -11.25 26.92 -7.58
C LEU A 112 -11.00 28.43 -7.67
N ASP A 113 -10.56 29.05 -6.58
CA ASP A 113 -10.22 30.46 -6.54
C ASP A 113 -8.75 30.70 -6.96
N LYS A 114 -8.36 31.97 -7.20
CA LYS A 114 -6.95 32.37 -7.49
C LYS A 114 -5.92 31.76 -6.52
N ARG A 115 -6.30 31.61 -5.24
CA ARG A 115 -5.47 30.96 -4.21
C ARG A 115 -5.37 29.45 -4.40
N ASP A 116 -6.43 28.82 -4.89
CA ASP A 116 -6.47 27.39 -5.17
C ASP A 116 -5.60 27.06 -6.39
N TYR A 117 -5.55 27.92 -7.42
CA TYR A 117 -4.60 27.75 -8.53
C TYR A 117 -3.15 27.87 -8.09
N GLN A 118 -2.83 28.80 -7.18
CA GLN A 118 -1.49 28.91 -6.61
C GLN A 118 -1.13 27.69 -5.75
N PHE A 119 -2.11 27.15 -5.01
CA PHE A 119 -1.94 25.94 -4.22
C PHE A 119 -1.72 24.70 -5.10
N LEU A 120 -2.53 24.55 -6.15
CA LEU A 120 -2.39 23.47 -7.14
C LEU A 120 -1.11 23.61 -7.96
N ALA A 121 -0.71 24.82 -8.36
CA ALA A 121 0.56 25.09 -9.03
C ALA A 121 1.75 24.69 -8.15
N LYS A 122 1.68 24.93 -6.84
CA LYS A 122 2.69 24.46 -5.87
C LYS A 122 2.68 22.94 -5.67
N GLN A 123 1.53 22.28 -5.81
CA GLN A 123 1.41 20.82 -5.77
C GLN A 123 1.82 20.11 -7.08
N ARG A 124 2.06 20.83 -8.18
CA ARG A 124 2.45 20.27 -9.49
C ARG A 124 3.79 19.52 -9.47
N SER A 125 4.65 19.81 -8.50
CA SER A 125 5.94 19.14 -8.37
C SER A 125 5.85 17.70 -7.84
N GLY A 126 4.65 17.19 -7.50
CA GLY A 126 4.54 15.90 -6.79
C GLY A 126 5.16 15.93 -5.39
N GLU A 127 5.79 17.06 -5.04
CA GLU A 127 6.09 17.45 -3.69
C GLU A 127 4.75 17.93 -3.13
N GLU A 128 4.07 17.05 -2.39
CA GLU A 128 3.76 17.52 -1.04
C GLU A 128 5.03 18.24 -0.60
N GLN A 129 4.96 19.56 -0.46
CA GLN A 129 5.92 20.27 0.35
C GLN A 129 5.63 19.79 1.78
N MET A 130 5.93 18.51 2.03
CA MET A 130 6.14 17.94 3.32
C MET A 130 7.20 18.88 3.86
N ASN A 131 6.88 19.56 4.96
CA ASN A 131 7.86 20.21 5.80
C ASN A 131 8.76 19.14 6.46
N GLU A 132 9.27 18.18 5.68
CA GLU A 132 10.38 17.35 6.04
C GLU A 132 11.64 18.18 5.76
N ALA A 133 12.36 18.53 6.81
CA ALA A 133 13.68 19.12 6.71
C ALA A 133 14.50 18.36 5.64
N LYS A 134 15.01 19.10 4.65
CA LYS A 134 15.70 18.56 3.48
C LYS A 134 16.85 17.67 3.96
N LEU A 135 16.85 16.38 3.56
CA LEU A 135 17.95 15.46 3.90
C LEU A 135 19.27 16.00 3.33
N TYR A 136 20.27 16.18 4.19
CA TYR A 136 21.59 16.70 3.82
C TYR A 136 22.69 15.75 4.26
N GLY A 137 23.95 16.00 3.89
CA GLY A 137 25.09 15.18 4.31
C GLY A 137 26.00 14.74 3.17
N THR A 138 26.76 13.68 3.40
CA THR A 138 27.77 13.15 2.47
C THR A 138 27.19 12.04 1.58
N SER A 139 28.04 11.41 0.77
CA SER A 139 27.67 10.29 -0.09
C SER A 139 27.31 9.02 0.67
N ARG A 140 27.79 8.83 1.91
CA ARG A 140 27.53 7.62 2.72
C ARG A 140 26.70 7.88 3.98
N LYS A 141 26.50 9.14 4.36
CA LYS A 141 25.71 9.53 5.51
C LYS A 141 24.78 10.68 5.15
N SER A 142 23.50 10.51 5.45
CA SER A 142 22.51 11.59 5.40
C SER A 142 22.03 11.94 6.79
N TYR A 143 21.59 13.17 6.97
CA TYR A 143 21.14 13.73 8.23
C TYR A 143 19.78 14.41 8.00
N GLN A 144 18.93 14.31 9.01
CA GLN A 144 17.66 15.01 9.09
C GLN A 144 17.49 15.54 10.49
N ASP A 145 17.31 16.85 10.63
CA ASP A 145 16.97 17.45 11.92
C ASP A 145 15.44 17.44 12.08
N ILE A 146 14.97 16.99 13.24
CA ILE A 146 13.57 16.91 13.63
C ILE A 146 13.46 17.57 15.00
N GLY A 147 13.05 18.84 15.02
CA GLY A 147 13.04 19.65 16.23
C GLY A 147 14.44 19.74 16.83
N THR A 148 14.62 19.24 18.06
CA THR A 148 15.90 19.23 18.79
C THR A 148 16.70 17.95 18.59
N ALA A 149 16.12 16.92 17.97
CA ALA A 149 16.76 15.64 17.71
C ALA A 149 17.23 15.52 16.24
N ARG A 150 18.21 14.65 15.99
CA ARG A 150 18.74 14.39 14.64
C ARG A 150 18.67 12.92 14.28
N VAL A 151 18.14 12.63 13.09
CA VAL A 151 18.21 11.31 12.45
C VAL A 151 19.45 11.26 11.56
N THR A 152 20.34 10.31 11.84
CA THR A 152 21.46 9.97 10.95
C THR A 152 21.15 8.68 10.19
N ILE A 153 21.23 8.75 8.88
CA ILE A 153 21.05 7.64 7.95
C ILE A 153 22.42 7.25 7.41
N GLU A 154 22.85 6.02 7.66
CA GLU A 154 24.06 5.46 7.04
C GLU A 154 23.65 4.56 5.88
N HIS A 155 24.19 4.84 4.69
CA HIS A 155 23.83 4.13 3.46
C HIS A 155 24.76 2.95 3.18
N THR A 156 24.22 1.87 2.62
CA THR A 156 25.01 0.72 2.15
C THR A 156 25.71 0.99 0.83
N LYS A 157 25.16 1.90 0.01
CA LYS A 157 25.72 2.36 -1.27
C LYS A 157 25.84 3.89 -1.27
N PRO A 158 26.74 4.46 -2.09
CA PRO A 158 26.78 5.91 -2.29
C PRO A 158 25.41 6.46 -2.71
N VAL A 159 25.03 7.60 -2.13
CA VAL A 159 23.81 8.34 -2.47
C VAL A 159 23.88 8.79 -3.94
N ASN A 160 22.79 8.55 -4.67
CA ASN A 160 22.63 9.11 -6.01
C ASN A 160 22.07 10.55 -5.91
N HIS A 161 22.89 11.54 -6.26
CA HIS A 161 22.51 12.96 -6.17
C HIS A 161 21.59 13.44 -7.31
N GLU A 162 21.44 12.66 -8.38
CA GLU A 162 20.56 13.00 -9.51
C GLU A 162 19.09 12.66 -9.22
N LEU A 163 18.84 11.76 -8.27
CA LEU A 163 17.50 11.36 -7.86
C LEU A 163 17.05 12.17 -6.63
N ALA A 164 15.86 12.78 -6.71
CA ALA A 164 15.26 13.48 -5.56
C ALA A 164 15.14 12.57 -4.31
N ALA A 165 14.86 11.28 -4.53
CA ALA A 165 14.77 10.26 -3.47
C ALA A 165 16.11 9.53 -3.20
N GLY A 166 17.24 10.00 -3.72
CA GLY A 166 18.52 9.30 -3.59
C GLY A 166 18.97 9.07 -2.14
N ARG A 167 18.61 9.97 -1.23
CA ARG A 167 18.93 9.90 0.22
C ARG A 167 17.94 9.07 1.04
N THR A 168 16.88 8.54 0.46
CA THR A 168 15.96 7.62 1.17
C THR A 168 16.18 6.16 0.76
N GLN A 169 17.07 5.92 -0.21
CA GLN A 169 17.41 4.60 -0.72
C GLN A 169 18.63 3.99 -0.02
N HIS A 170 18.77 2.66 -0.16
CA HIS A 170 19.93 1.89 0.31
C HIS A 170 20.30 2.16 1.78
N ILE A 171 19.31 2.35 2.64
CA ILE A 171 19.49 2.60 4.07
C ILE A 171 20.12 1.37 4.71
N GLY A 172 21.29 1.49 5.32
CA GLY A 172 21.96 0.43 6.06
C GLY A 172 21.61 0.44 7.54
N SER A 173 21.91 1.54 8.21
CA SER A 173 21.66 1.76 9.64
C SER A 173 21.04 3.14 9.86
N LEU A 174 20.18 3.23 10.88
CA LEU A 174 19.52 4.45 11.31
C LEU A 174 19.94 4.73 12.74
N PHE A 175 20.30 5.98 13.02
CA PHE A 175 20.64 6.44 14.35
C PHE A 175 19.85 7.69 14.66
N ILE A 176 19.58 7.88 15.93
CA ILE A 176 18.88 9.05 16.44
C ILE A 176 19.78 9.63 17.54
N GLU A 177 19.94 10.93 17.49
CA GLU A 177 20.79 11.72 18.37
C GLU A 177 19.90 12.73 19.09
N SER A 178 19.97 12.75 20.42
CA SER A 178 19.27 13.74 21.25
C SER A 178 20.03 15.07 21.27
N SER A 179 19.39 16.12 21.75
CA SER A 179 20.02 17.43 21.97
C SER A 179 21.16 17.40 23.00
N GLU A 180 21.16 16.40 23.89
CA GLU A 180 22.20 16.14 24.88
C GLU A 180 23.41 15.38 24.29
N GLY A 181 23.33 14.97 23.01
CA GLY A 181 24.38 14.22 22.33
C GLY A 181 24.32 12.70 22.54
N GLU A 182 23.28 12.19 23.19
CA GLU A 182 23.06 10.75 23.30
C GLU A 182 22.66 10.19 21.93
N ARG A 183 23.43 9.22 21.43
CA ARG A 183 23.17 8.58 20.14
C ARG A 183 22.81 7.12 20.33
N PHE A 184 21.64 6.73 19.82
CA PHE A 184 21.19 5.35 19.81
C PHE A 184 20.91 4.86 18.39
N ARG A 185 21.03 3.54 18.21
CA ARG A 185 20.75 2.88 16.93
C ARG A 185 19.29 2.45 16.91
N TYR A 186 18.55 2.84 15.87
CA TYR A 186 17.21 2.34 15.66
C TYR A 186 17.27 0.87 15.18
N PRO A 187 16.51 -0.06 15.79
CA PRO A 187 16.69 -1.50 15.58
C PRO A 187 16.28 -1.98 14.18
N PHE A 188 15.34 -1.27 13.53
CA PHE A 188 14.81 -1.66 12.23
C PHE A 188 15.28 -0.73 11.11
N ARG A 189 15.39 -1.24 9.88
CA ARG A 189 15.67 -0.42 8.69
C ARG A 189 14.39 0.28 8.20
N HIS A 190 13.77 1.06 9.08
CA HIS A 190 12.50 1.75 8.84
C HIS A 190 12.65 3.26 9.08
N LEU A 191 12.83 4.02 8.00
CA LEU A 191 13.10 5.47 8.08
C LEU A 191 11.99 6.24 8.79
N ASN A 192 10.73 5.96 8.43
CA ASN A 192 9.58 6.63 9.04
C ASN A 192 9.48 6.34 10.54
N GLY A 193 9.79 5.11 10.96
CA GLY A 193 9.88 4.74 12.37
C GLY A 193 10.97 5.50 13.10
N ALA A 194 12.15 5.64 12.49
CA ALA A 194 13.24 6.41 13.07
C ALA A 194 12.91 7.92 13.17
N ARG A 195 12.16 8.47 12.19
CA ARG A 195 11.69 9.86 12.23
C ARG A 195 10.65 10.09 13.33
N ALA A 196 9.70 9.17 13.49
CA ALA A 196 8.72 9.22 14.57
C ALA A 196 9.41 9.14 15.95
N MET A 197 10.41 8.27 16.08
CA MET A 197 11.22 8.19 17.29
C MET A 197 12.05 9.47 17.53
N ALA A 198 12.62 10.07 16.50
CA ALA A 198 13.31 11.35 16.65
C ALA A 198 12.38 12.49 17.06
N ARG A 199 11.13 12.51 16.57
CA ARG A 199 10.09 13.41 17.09
C ARG A 199 9.88 13.19 18.58
N HIS A 200 9.69 11.94 19.01
CA HIS A 200 9.51 11.59 20.40
C HIS A 200 10.69 12.06 21.30
N VAL A 201 11.92 11.82 20.86
CA VAL A 201 13.12 12.32 21.56
C VAL A 201 13.22 13.85 21.55
N SER A 202 12.78 14.49 20.47
CA SER A 202 12.75 15.96 20.38
C SER A 202 11.79 16.59 21.40
N GLU A 203 10.69 15.92 21.72
CA GLU A 203 9.71 16.35 22.73
C GLU A 203 10.12 15.94 24.16
N GLY A 204 11.34 15.40 24.35
CA GLY A 204 11.88 15.00 25.65
C GLY A 204 11.62 13.54 26.06
N GLY A 205 11.04 12.74 25.17
CA GLY A 205 10.84 11.30 25.37
C GLY A 205 12.12 10.48 25.29
N LYS A 206 12.11 9.26 25.83
CA LYS A 206 13.25 8.35 25.82
C LYS A 206 12.97 7.14 24.92
N PRO A 207 13.96 6.62 24.17
CA PRO A 207 13.74 5.50 23.25
C PRO A 207 13.20 4.22 23.90
N HIS A 208 13.42 4.07 25.21
CA HIS A 208 13.04 2.90 26.01
C HIS A 208 11.89 3.17 26.99
N ASP A 209 11.28 4.35 26.95
CA ASP A 209 10.02 4.57 27.67
C ASP A 209 8.85 3.85 26.95
N ASP A 210 7.66 3.90 27.53
CA ASP A 210 6.53 3.12 27.02
C ASP A 210 6.08 3.56 25.63
N PHE A 211 6.16 4.85 25.33
CA PHE A 211 5.80 5.38 24.01
C PHE A 211 6.92 5.12 22.98
N GLY A 212 8.18 5.23 23.38
CA GLY A 212 9.34 4.82 22.59
C GLY A 212 9.26 3.34 22.22
N LYS A 213 8.94 2.47 23.19
CA LYS A 213 8.68 1.05 22.96
C LYS A 213 7.54 0.84 21.97
N TYR A 214 6.44 1.57 22.09
CA TYR A 214 5.33 1.53 21.14
C TYR A 214 5.79 1.88 19.71
N ILE A 215 6.55 2.96 19.52
CA ILE A 215 7.11 3.33 18.20
C ILE A 215 8.03 2.25 17.64
N THR A 216 8.88 1.63 18.48
CA THR A 216 9.71 0.50 18.05
C THR A 216 8.88 -0.73 17.72
N GLY A 217 7.83 -1.01 18.50
CA GLY A 217 6.90 -2.13 18.34
C GLY A 217 6.12 -2.04 17.03
N LEU A 218 5.68 -0.83 16.63
CA LEU A 218 5.08 -0.62 15.31
C LEU A 218 6.02 -1.02 14.16
N SER A 219 7.32 -0.73 14.30
CA SER A 219 8.32 -1.13 13.30
C SER A 219 8.61 -2.63 13.32
N GLU A 220 8.57 -3.26 14.49
CA GLU A 220 8.70 -4.70 14.66
C GLU A 220 7.52 -5.45 14.03
N GLU A 221 6.30 -5.05 14.37
CA GLU A 221 5.05 -5.57 13.81
C GLU A 221 5.08 -5.44 12.29
N LEU A 222 5.42 -4.27 11.74
CA LEU A 222 5.55 -4.06 10.31
C LEU A 222 6.59 -4.99 9.65
N ALA A 223 7.72 -5.24 10.30
CA ALA A 223 8.76 -6.14 9.79
C ALA A 223 8.25 -7.59 9.74
N ASN A 224 7.53 -8.03 10.77
CA ASN A 224 6.98 -9.38 10.86
C ASN A 224 5.83 -9.59 9.87
N LEU A 225 4.89 -8.64 9.76
CA LEU A 225 3.80 -8.69 8.78
C LEU A 225 4.32 -8.70 7.35
N ARG A 226 5.42 -7.98 7.05
CA ARG A 226 6.08 -8.03 5.73
C ARG A 226 6.70 -9.40 5.43
N LYS A 227 7.33 -10.04 6.44
CA LYS A 227 7.85 -11.41 6.29
C LYS A 227 6.72 -12.38 5.99
N PHE A 228 5.63 -12.31 6.76
CA PHE A 228 4.43 -13.13 6.54
C PHE A 228 3.83 -12.92 5.15
N LYS A 229 3.61 -11.67 4.73
CA LYS A 229 3.13 -11.33 3.38
C LYS A 229 4.03 -11.91 2.29
N THR A 230 5.35 -11.78 2.45
CA THR A 230 6.32 -12.30 1.47
C THR A 230 6.27 -13.83 1.41
N TYR A 231 6.17 -14.50 2.56
CA TYR A 231 6.02 -15.96 2.63
C TYR A 231 4.75 -16.41 1.91
N MET A 232 3.58 -15.86 2.27
CA MET A 232 2.29 -16.18 1.66
C MET A 232 2.26 -15.94 0.15
N SER A 233 2.92 -14.89 -0.34
CA SER A 233 2.99 -14.63 -1.78
C SER A 233 3.81 -15.64 -2.58
N ARG A 234 4.69 -16.41 -1.92
CA ARG A 234 5.58 -17.38 -2.55
C ARG A 234 5.10 -18.83 -2.42
N SER A 235 4.31 -19.15 -1.39
CA SER A 235 3.77 -20.48 -1.13
C SER A 235 2.38 -20.67 -1.76
N ALA A 236 2.33 -20.96 -3.07
CA ALA A 236 1.08 -21.17 -3.81
C ALA A 236 0.20 -22.31 -3.26
N VAL A 237 0.79 -23.30 -2.59
CA VAL A 237 0.12 -24.52 -2.09
C VAL A 237 -0.53 -24.33 -0.71
N MET A 238 -0.22 -23.23 0.00
CA MET A 238 -0.61 -23.00 1.40
C MET A 238 -1.69 -21.92 1.55
N ALA A 239 -2.27 -21.46 0.45
CA ALA A 239 -3.03 -20.22 0.39
C ALA A 239 -4.51 -20.38 0.75
N GLU A 240 -5.10 -21.57 0.76
CA GLU A 240 -6.56 -21.68 0.91
C GLU A 240 -7.05 -21.33 2.33
N GLY A 241 -6.44 -21.91 3.38
CA GLY A 241 -6.86 -21.65 4.77
C GLY A 241 -6.48 -20.27 5.33
N LEU A 242 -5.34 -19.73 4.92
CA LEU A 242 -4.81 -18.45 5.42
C LEU A 242 -5.11 -17.24 4.51
N SER A 243 -5.70 -17.46 3.32
CA SER A 243 -6.09 -16.37 2.40
C SER A 243 -6.94 -15.31 3.08
N ILE A 244 -7.86 -15.73 3.95
CA ILE A 244 -8.79 -14.85 4.66
C ILE A 244 -8.05 -13.81 5.52
N TYR A 245 -6.89 -14.17 6.07
CA TYR A 245 -6.09 -13.28 6.90
C TYR A 245 -5.13 -12.40 6.08
N THR A 246 -4.93 -12.67 4.79
CA THR A 246 -3.98 -11.89 3.97
C THR A 246 -4.43 -10.45 3.76
N ASP A 247 -5.74 -10.23 3.57
CA ASP A 247 -6.31 -8.90 3.43
C ASP A 247 -6.21 -8.10 4.73
N ALA A 248 -6.50 -8.72 5.87
CA ALA A 248 -6.34 -8.10 7.20
C ALA A 248 -4.87 -7.72 7.48
N VAL A 249 -3.92 -8.57 7.07
CA VAL A 249 -2.48 -8.25 7.18
C VAL A 249 -2.09 -7.08 6.29
N ILE A 250 -2.61 -7.02 5.06
CA ILE A 250 -2.32 -5.90 4.14
C ILE A 250 -2.88 -4.59 4.71
N GLU A 251 -4.13 -4.60 5.19
CA GLU A 251 -4.77 -3.45 5.81
C GLU A 251 -4.00 -2.97 7.06
N ARG A 252 -3.56 -3.91 7.91
CA ARG A 252 -2.76 -3.58 9.10
C ARG A 252 -1.40 -2.99 8.73
N ILE A 253 -0.72 -3.51 7.71
CA ILE A 253 0.53 -2.95 7.20
C ILE A 253 0.35 -1.48 6.79
N ASP A 254 -0.72 -1.16 6.09
CA ASP A 254 -0.96 0.21 5.63
C ASP A 254 -1.40 1.13 6.78
N THR A 255 -2.17 0.60 7.74
CA THR A 255 -2.51 1.30 8.98
C THR A 255 -1.25 1.67 9.76
N ILE A 256 -0.32 0.72 9.98
CA ILE A 256 0.95 0.99 10.69
C ILE A 256 1.77 2.06 9.97
N LYS A 257 1.91 1.98 8.63
CA LYS A 257 2.64 3.00 7.86
C LYS A 257 2.03 4.38 8.06
N ASN A 258 0.70 4.49 7.99
CA ASN A 258 -0.02 5.74 8.16
C ASN A 258 0.13 6.28 9.59
N THR A 259 0.02 5.43 10.61
CA THR A 259 0.23 5.81 12.01
C THR A 259 1.64 6.34 12.22
N VAL A 260 2.67 5.61 11.79
CA VAL A 260 4.07 6.03 11.93
C VAL A 260 4.36 7.32 11.14
N GLN A 261 3.73 7.50 9.97
CA GLN A 261 3.86 8.74 9.20
C GLN A 261 3.22 9.93 9.92
N LYS A 262 2.04 9.75 10.53
CA LYS A 262 1.36 10.79 11.31
C LYS A 262 2.15 11.17 12.56
N LEU A 263 2.75 10.21 13.25
CA LEU A 263 3.56 10.43 14.46
C LEU A 263 4.81 11.31 14.24
N GLN A 264 5.22 11.54 12.99
CA GLN A 264 6.32 12.47 12.70
C GLN A 264 5.90 13.94 12.88
N ARG A 265 4.59 14.22 12.79
CA ARG A 265 4.01 15.55 12.93
C ARG A 265 3.76 15.85 14.40
N GLU A 266 4.17 17.02 14.83
CA GLU A 266 4.05 17.49 16.22
C GLU A 266 2.60 17.45 16.73
N SER A 267 1.63 17.94 15.94
CA SER A 267 0.22 17.95 16.33
C SER A 267 -0.34 16.56 16.65
N HIS A 268 -0.11 15.59 15.75
CA HIS A 268 -0.60 14.23 15.93
C HIS A 268 0.20 13.46 16.97
N TYR A 269 1.48 13.78 17.14
CA TYR A 269 2.28 13.20 18.22
C TYR A 269 1.72 13.59 19.59
N ASN A 270 1.39 14.87 19.79
CA ASN A 270 0.80 15.35 21.05
C ASN A 270 -0.58 14.70 21.32
N GLU A 271 -1.43 14.59 20.30
CA GLU A 271 -2.71 13.87 20.42
C GLU A 271 -2.50 12.37 20.77
N ALA A 272 -1.51 11.75 20.14
CA ALA A 272 -1.23 10.33 20.30
C ALA A 272 -0.64 10.00 21.67
N ILE A 273 0.22 10.87 22.23
CA ILE A 273 0.80 10.66 23.57
C ILE A 273 -0.25 10.88 24.66
N ASP A 274 -1.15 11.87 24.49
CA ASP A 274 -2.24 12.13 25.43
C ASP A 274 -3.28 11.00 25.47
N THR A 275 -3.48 10.31 24.34
CA THR A 275 -4.41 9.18 24.21
C THR A 275 -3.72 7.82 24.37
N PHE A 276 -2.42 7.80 24.69
CA PHE A 276 -1.66 6.55 24.72
C PHE A 276 -1.99 5.73 25.97
N GLU A 277 -2.46 4.50 25.75
CA GLU A 277 -2.60 3.48 26.78
C GLU A 277 -1.73 2.27 26.42
N THR A 278 -1.08 1.69 27.42
CA THR A 278 -0.22 0.51 27.23
C THR A 278 -1.08 -0.71 26.92
N ALA A 279 -1.09 -1.14 25.66
CA ALA A 279 -1.73 -2.41 25.29
C ALA A 279 -0.92 -3.59 25.85
N ILE A 280 -1.61 -4.51 26.53
CA ILE A 280 -1.04 -5.79 26.96
C ILE A 280 -1.04 -6.71 25.73
N LEU A 281 0.13 -7.24 25.36
CA LEU A 281 0.21 -8.29 24.35
C LEU A 281 -0.38 -9.57 24.96
N GLU A 282 -1.49 -10.05 24.44
CA GLU A 282 -2.05 -11.35 24.80
C GLU A 282 -1.29 -12.46 24.08
N ASP A 283 -0.84 -13.46 24.83
CA ASP A 283 -0.22 -14.66 24.25
C ASP A 283 -1.26 -15.45 23.46
N VAL A 284 -0.86 -15.94 22.28
CA VAL A 284 -1.74 -16.79 21.46
C VAL A 284 -1.95 -18.13 22.17
N PRO A 285 -3.20 -18.58 22.38
CA PRO A 285 -3.48 -19.90 22.95
C PRO A 285 -2.78 -21.01 22.16
N THR A 286 -2.23 -22.00 22.86
CA THR A 286 -1.44 -23.11 22.29
C THR A 286 -2.15 -23.83 21.16
N ASP A 287 -3.46 -24.06 21.32
CA ASP A 287 -4.29 -24.82 20.39
C ASP A 287 -4.48 -24.08 19.06
N VAL A 288 -4.49 -22.73 19.10
CA VAL A 288 -4.57 -21.88 17.90
C VAL A 288 -3.22 -21.84 17.20
N ALA A 289 -2.13 -21.77 17.97
CA ALA A 289 -0.78 -21.79 17.43
C ALA A 289 -0.46 -23.12 16.72
N GLU A 290 -0.86 -24.26 17.29
CA GLU A 290 -0.68 -25.59 16.68
C GLU A 290 -1.43 -25.71 15.35
N ASN A 291 -2.69 -25.24 15.29
CA ASN A 291 -3.47 -25.22 14.05
C ASN A 291 -2.81 -24.35 12.96
N TRP A 292 -2.29 -23.17 13.33
CA TRP A 292 -1.56 -22.32 12.38
C TRP A 292 -0.23 -22.96 11.95
N ILE A 293 0.47 -23.65 12.84
CA ILE A 293 1.70 -24.41 12.50
C ILE A 293 1.38 -25.52 11.50
N ASP A 294 0.31 -26.28 11.72
CA ASP A 294 -0.12 -27.33 10.80
C ASP A 294 -0.52 -26.77 9.43
N GLN A 295 -1.25 -25.65 9.41
CA GLN A 295 -1.58 -24.93 8.17
C GLN A 295 -0.37 -24.29 7.48
N LEU A 296 0.72 -24.04 8.21
CA LEU A 296 1.99 -23.47 7.72
C LEU A 296 3.06 -24.53 7.40
N THR A 297 2.81 -25.79 7.74
CA THR A 297 3.71 -26.92 7.49
C THR A 297 3.33 -27.64 6.19
N ILE A 298 4.26 -27.71 5.24
CA ILE A 298 4.06 -28.43 3.98
C ILE A 298 4.06 -29.93 4.25
N ARG A 299 2.92 -30.61 4.03
CA ARG A 299 2.91 -32.08 3.93
C ARG A 299 3.49 -32.50 2.57
N GLN A 300 4.80 -32.69 2.49
CA GLN A 300 5.42 -33.32 1.32
C GLN A 300 5.10 -34.83 1.34
N PHE A 301 4.30 -35.30 0.39
CA PHE A 301 4.22 -36.73 0.11
C PHE A 301 5.51 -37.15 -0.60
N ASN A 302 6.25 -38.09 -0.01
CA ASN A 302 7.40 -38.69 -0.68
C ASN A 302 6.87 -39.74 -1.68
N GLU A 303 6.87 -39.41 -2.97
CA GLU A 303 6.39 -40.30 -4.05
C GLU A 303 7.12 -41.65 -4.08
N GLU A 304 8.35 -41.75 -3.56
CA GLU A 304 9.09 -43.01 -3.42
C GLU A 304 8.40 -44.01 -2.47
N LEU A 305 7.53 -43.54 -1.57
CA LEU A 305 6.76 -44.42 -0.67
C LEU A 305 5.55 -45.05 -1.35
N GLN A 306 5.16 -44.56 -2.53
CA GLN A 306 4.03 -45.11 -3.30
C GLN A 306 4.35 -46.51 -3.85
N ASP A 307 5.61 -46.77 -4.20
CA ASP A 307 6.10 -48.07 -4.67
C ASP A 307 6.01 -49.16 -3.59
N VAL A 308 5.87 -48.77 -2.32
CA VAL A 308 5.79 -49.68 -1.18
C VAL A 308 4.34 -50.12 -0.90
N PHE A 309 3.34 -49.40 -1.45
CA PHE A 309 1.92 -49.67 -1.21
C PHE A 309 1.46 -51.08 -1.62
N PRO A 310 1.89 -51.65 -2.78
CA PRO A 310 1.52 -53.02 -3.14
C PRO A 310 2.02 -54.06 -2.14
N TYR A 311 3.19 -53.82 -1.54
CA TYR A 311 3.78 -54.73 -0.54
C TYR A 311 3.07 -54.62 0.81
N ILE A 312 2.71 -53.42 1.24
CA ILE A 312 1.92 -53.18 2.46
C ILE A 312 0.54 -53.82 2.34
N TYR A 313 -0.14 -53.64 1.20
CA TYR A 313 -1.44 -54.25 0.94
C TYR A 313 -1.37 -55.78 0.98
N LYS A 314 -0.34 -56.38 0.37
CA LYS A 314 -0.13 -57.82 0.39
C LYS A 314 0.08 -58.34 1.83
N LEU A 315 0.94 -57.69 2.61
CA LEU A 315 1.21 -58.06 4.00
C LEU A 315 -0.03 -57.98 4.90
N ILE A 316 -0.85 -56.94 4.73
CA ILE A 316 -2.12 -56.80 5.47
C ILE A 316 -3.06 -57.92 5.04
N SER A 317 -3.26 -58.13 3.74
CA SER A 317 -4.15 -59.19 3.22
C SER A 317 -3.75 -60.62 3.65
N GLU A 318 -2.45 -60.87 3.83
CA GLU A 318 -1.94 -62.16 4.33
C GLU A 318 -2.20 -62.32 5.82
N LYS A 319 -2.13 -61.24 6.61
CA LYS A 319 -2.49 -61.25 8.04
C LYS A 319 -4.00 -61.37 8.25
N THR A 320 -4.84 -60.66 7.49
CA THR A 320 -6.30 -60.76 7.60
C THR A 320 -6.81 -62.12 7.13
N LYS A 321 -6.25 -62.69 6.05
CA LYS A 321 -6.56 -64.06 5.61
C LYS A 321 -6.14 -65.13 6.62
N ALA A 322 -5.10 -64.90 7.41
CA ALA A 322 -4.67 -65.84 8.44
C ALA A 322 -5.61 -65.84 9.67
N GLU A 323 -6.44 -64.82 9.83
CA GLU A 323 -7.38 -64.68 10.94
C GLU A 323 -8.82 -65.14 10.58
N GLU A 324 -9.16 -65.24 9.29
CA GLU A 324 -10.48 -65.64 8.78
C GLU A 324 -10.51 -67.05 8.18
N LEU A 325 -10.56 -68.10 8.99
CA LEU A 325 -11.19 -69.38 8.57
C LEU A 325 -11.95 -70.01 9.75
N GLY A 326 -13.12 -69.44 10.04
CA GLY A 326 -14.22 -70.07 10.78
C GLY A 326 -15.48 -70.07 9.91
N PRO A 327 -16.27 -71.15 9.87
CA PRO A 327 -17.30 -71.38 8.85
C PRO A 327 -18.61 -70.56 9.00
N ASP A 328 -18.54 -69.36 9.59
CA ASP A 328 -19.72 -68.47 9.76
C ASP A 328 -19.58 -67.07 9.13
N ASP A 329 -18.43 -66.70 8.55
CA ASP A 329 -18.18 -65.34 8.05
C ASP A 329 -18.28 -65.20 6.51
N LEU A 330 -19.03 -66.06 5.84
CA LEU A 330 -19.36 -65.90 4.41
C LEU A 330 -20.54 -64.95 4.23
N ALA A 331 -20.34 -63.66 4.54
CA ALA A 331 -21.18 -62.58 4.07
C ALA A 331 -20.28 -61.45 3.54
N GLU A 332 -20.44 -61.17 2.26
CA GLU A 332 -19.85 -60.04 1.54
C GLU A 332 -20.13 -58.75 2.31
N ASP A 333 -19.09 -58.05 2.80
CA ASP A 333 -19.06 -56.60 3.09
C ASP A 333 -17.74 -56.13 3.80
N ARG A 334 -16.56 -56.66 3.43
CA ARG A 334 -15.28 -56.29 4.10
C ARG A 334 -14.23 -55.59 3.23
N VAL A 335 -14.63 -55.01 2.10
CA VAL A 335 -13.71 -54.17 1.30
C VAL A 335 -13.61 -52.74 1.89
N ASP A 336 -14.65 -52.27 2.58
CA ASP A 336 -14.75 -50.88 3.05
C ASP A 336 -13.94 -50.58 4.34
N GLU A 337 -13.57 -51.59 5.14
CA GLU A 337 -12.76 -51.40 6.36
C GLU A 337 -11.24 -51.38 6.10
N ILE A 338 -10.78 -51.89 4.96
CA ILE A 338 -9.35 -52.03 4.66
C ILE A 338 -8.74 -50.67 4.26
N ALA A 339 -9.50 -49.85 3.53
CA ALA A 339 -9.08 -48.52 3.10
C ALA A 339 -8.75 -47.55 4.26
N PRO A 340 -9.60 -47.38 5.29
CA PRO A 340 -9.31 -46.49 6.42
C PRO A 340 -8.14 -46.99 7.28
N MET A 341 -7.92 -48.30 7.38
CA MET A 341 -6.83 -48.87 8.18
C MET A 341 -5.44 -48.62 7.54
N ILE A 342 -5.37 -48.68 6.21
CA ILE A 342 -4.17 -48.33 5.43
C ILE A 342 -3.87 -46.83 5.52
N LEU A 343 -4.90 -45.96 5.43
CA LEU A 343 -4.73 -44.52 5.63
C LEU A 343 -4.24 -44.18 7.05
N GLY A 344 -4.75 -44.87 8.07
CA GLY A 344 -4.35 -44.67 9.47
C GLY A 344 -2.88 -45.03 9.75
N LEU A 345 -2.37 -46.11 9.16
CA LEU A 345 -0.97 -46.54 9.31
C LEU A 345 0.04 -45.63 8.58
N LEU A 346 -0.39 -44.97 7.49
CA LEU A 346 0.42 -44.02 6.72
C LEU A 346 0.34 -42.58 7.25
N GLY A 347 -0.35 -42.34 8.37
CA GLY A 347 -0.50 -41.02 8.97
C GLY A 347 -1.29 -40.02 8.10
N ILE A 348 -1.95 -40.49 7.04
CA ILE A 348 -2.84 -39.67 6.23
C ILE A 348 -4.24 -39.86 6.83
N ALA A 349 -4.48 -39.21 7.97
CA ALA A 349 -5.85 -39.02 8.44
C ALA A 349 -6.54 -38.06 7.45
N GLY A 350 -7.42 -38.60 6.60
CA GLY A 350 -8.35 -37.81 5.81
C GLY A 350 -9.30 -37.08 6.76
N ALA A 351 -9.33 -35.76 6.66
CA ALA A 351 -10.33 -34.93 7.30
C ALA A 351 -11.70 -35.22 6.66
N GLY A 352 -12.61 -35.78 7.46
CA GLY A 352 -14.05 -35.64 7.28
C GLY A 352 -14.56 -34.55 8.20
#